data_AF-A0A4Q5YFU8-F1
#
_entry.id   AF-A0A4Q5YFU8-F1
#
_cell.length_a   1.000
_cell.length_b   1.000
_cell.length_c   1.000
_cell.angle_alpha   90.00
_cell.angle_beta   90.00
_cell.angle_gamma   90.00
#
_symmetry.space_group_name_H-M   'P 1'
#
loop_
_entity.id
_entity.type
_entity.pdbx_description
1 polymer ?
#
loop_
_entity_poly.entity_id
_entity_poly.type
_entity_poly.pdbx_seq_one_letter_code
_entity_poly.pdbx_strand_id
1 'polypeptide(L)'
;MAGRIHRGMTGFEVYKGFYDANNQLNFSLYRQLWYLDTIGFSTGWVNAYCDPGDIPGMVDVDNDGDLDFFGFSITGANIQFYRNLQVEHGLPCDSIRIRLEDNCWGKISQGFERTQYLGISCGINRPAPPIGPDGMLDTGFLHSTFKTTLHTGNTLCFFDADNDNDKDYLNGNISFSDIQYLRNGKADYSWPRDTIVSQDTTWQSGGHPFHMSSWPSAFWIDYDQDGKKDIVLTPHAENASENYKCVAWYRNTGTTGNPVYTYQGDSLLSNRTIDMGTGAYPMLYDYNKDGKLDLFVGGDGYYQSTGNLQASIKYYRNTSTTGQPSFTLEDDDFLAIKAEMVRGAYP
;
A
#
# COMPACT_ATOMS: atom_id res chain seq x y z
N MET A 1 -3.36 23.74 9.10
CA MET A 1 -2.04 23.13 9.36
C MET A 1 -2.02 21.82 8.59
N ALA A 2 -1.05 21.58 7.70
CA ALA A 2 -0.99 20.31 6.98
C ALA A 2 -0.43 19.24 7.92
N GLY A 3 -1.26 18.33 8.42
CA GLY A 3 -0.80 17.16 9.16
C GLY A 3 -0.43 16.04 8.19
N ARG A 4 0.62 15.27 8.49
CA ARG A 4 0.91 14.01 7.80
C ARG A 4 0.95 12.91 8.84
N ILE A 5 0.29 11.80 8.58
CA ILE A 5 0.44 10.56 9.36
C ILE A 5 1.07 9.53 8.43
N HIS A 6 2.06 8.79 8.94
CA HIS A 6 2.78 7.80 8.16
C HIS A 6 3.28 6.67 9.07
N ARG A 7 3.63 5.52 8.48
CA ARG A 7 4.27 4.41 9.19
C ARG A 7 5.54 4.89 9.89
N GLY A 8 5.69 4.67 11.19
CA GLY A 8 6.93 4.96 11.90
C GLY A 8 7.97 3.84 11.77
N MET A 9 9.09 3.95 12.50
CA MET A 9 10.00 2.80 12.69
C MET A 9 9.30 1.59 13.33
N THR A 10 8.35 1.86 14.24
CA THR A 10 7.36 0.91 14.73
C THR A 10 6.07 1.69 15.02
N GLY A 11 4.95 1.21 14.50
CA GLY A 11 3.66 1.88 14.70
C GLY A 11 3.42 3.08 13.80
N PHE A 12 2.65 4.05 14.28
CA PHE A 12 2.22 5.22 13.52
C PHE A 12 2.88 6.49 14.03
N GLU A 13 3.32 7.35 13.11
CA GLU A 13 3.94 8.63 13.40
C GLU A 13 3.15 9.79 12.80
N VAL A 14 2.89 10.80 13.63
CA VAL A 14 2.21 12.04 13.25
C VAL A 14 3.24 13.13 13.10
N TYR A 15 3.17 13.85 12.00
CA TYR A 15 4.04 14.97 11.67
C TYR A 15 3.22 16.24 11.50
N LYS A 16 3.78 17.36 11.98
CA LYS A 16 3.24 18.69 11.74
C LYS A 16 3.97 19.34 10.57
N GLY A 17 3.20 19.72 9.56
CA GLY A 17 3.67 20.50 8.42
C GLY A 17 3.82 21.98 8.77
N PHE A 18 4.92 22.58 8.34
CA PHE A 18 5.20 24.00 8.46
C PHE A 18 5.91 24.51 7.20
N TYR A 19 5.78 25.80 6.90
CA TYR A 19 6.56 26.45 5.85
C TYR A 19 7.81 27.05 6.46
N ASP A 20 8.97 26.80 5.85
CA ASP A 20 10.22 27.44 6.25
C ASP A 20 10.36 28.88 5.70
N ALA A 21 11.50 29.51 5.96
CA ALA A 21 11.80 30.87 5.48
C ALA A 21 11.84 31.01 3.95
N ASN A 22 12.00 29.89 3.23
CA ASN A 22 12.00 29.83 1.76
C ASN A 22 10.62 29.44 1.20
N ASN A 23 9.57 29.40 2.04
CA ASN A 23 8.23 28.96 1.69
C ASN A 23 8.17 27.50 1.20
N GLN A 24 9.07 26.64 1.71
CA GLN A 24 9.06 25.21 1.43
C GLN A 24 8.27 24.47 2.51
N LEU A 25 7.39 23.56 2.09
CA LEU A 25 6.65 22.69 3.02
C LEU A 25 7.62 21.67 3.62
N ASN A 26 7.78 21.76 4.93
CA ASN A 26 8.59 20.88 5.76
C ASN A 26 7.72 20.17 6.78
N PHE A 27 8.20 19.05 7.32
CA PHE A 27 7.50 18.27 8.33
C PHE A 27 8.42 18.02 9.53
N SER A 28 7.90 18.24 10.74
CA SER A 28 8.57 17.85 11.98
C SER A 28 7.75 16.78 12.69
N LEU A 29 8.42 15.74 13.21
CA LEU A 29 7.76 14.72 14.03
C LEU A 29 7.05 15.40 15.20
N TYR A 30 5.75 15.13 15.33
CA TYR A 30 4.94 15.61 16.46
C TYR A 30 4.92 14.57 17.57
N ARG A 31 4.51 13.34 17.25
CA ARG A 31 4.55 12.18 18.16
C ARG A 31 4.26 10.88 17.43
N GLN A 32 4.62 9.78 18.07
CA GLN A 32 4.06 8.46 17.77
C GLN A 32 2.66 8.32 18.36
N LEU A 33 1.86 7.43 17.80
CA LEU A 33 0.54 7.10 18.34
C LEU A 33 0.66 6.02 19.42
N TRP A 34 0.05 6.34 20.56
CA TRP A 34 -0.04 5.47 21.73
C TRP A 34 -1.48 5.47 22.21
N TYR A 35 -1.94 4.33 22.69
CA TYR A 35 -3.22 4.19 23.35
C TYR A 35 -3.00 3.70 24.79
N LEU A 36 -3.95 4.02 25.67
CA LEU A 36 -3.94 3.48 27.02
C LEU A 36 -4.53 2.07 26.98
N ASP A 37 -3.71 1.06 27.27
CA ASP A 37 -4.18 -0.30 27.45
C ASP A 37 -4.80 -0.43 28.85
N THR A 38 -6.12 -0.37 28.90
CA THR A 38 -6.89 -0.53 30.14
C THR A 38 -7.36 -1.97 30.36
N ILE A 39 -7.06 -2.89 29.44
CA ILE A 39 -7.70 -4.23 29.38
C ILE A 39 -6.69 -5.38 29.18
N GLY A 40 -5.46 -5.12 28.71
CA GLY A 40 -4.47 -6.12 28.30
C GLY A 40 -3.30 -6.39 29.26
N PHE A 41 -2.24 -7.00 28.70
CA PHE A 41 -1.11 -7.64 29.41
C PHE A 41 -0.16 -6.67 30.14
N SER A 42 -0.24 -5.38 29.86
CA SER A 42 0.51 -4.33 30.56
C SER A 42 -0.43 -3.21 30.94
N THR A 43 -0.50 -2.87 32.23
CA THR A 43 -1.19 -1.66 32.66
C THR A 43 -0.35 -0.46 32.23
N GLY A 44 -0.81 0.31 31.23
CA GLY A 44 -0.08 1.50 30.78
C GLY A 44 -0.30 1.88 29.33
N TRP A 45 0.52 2.83 28.87
CA TRP A 45 0.51 3.28 27.48
C TRP A 45 1.24 2.28 26.60
N VAL A 46 0.59 1.88 25.51
CA VAL A 46 1.10 0.94 24.52
C VAL A 46 1.14 1.63 23.16
N ASN A 47 2.20 1.38 22.40
CA ASN A 47 2.34 1.89 21.04
C ASN A 47 1.26 1.27 20.15
N ALA A 48 0.61 2.08 19.31
CA ALA A 48 -0.25 1.55 18.26
C ALA A 48 0.66 0.93 17.19
N TYR A 49 0.76 -0.39 17.20
CA TYR A 49 1.75 -1.13 16.44
C TYR A 49 1.34 -1.27 14.97
N CYS A 50 2.35 -1.19 14.12
CA CYS A 50 2.38 -1.55 12.71
C CYS A 50 3.81 -1.99 12.44
N ASP A 51 3.98 -3.10 11.71
CA ASP A 51 5.31 -3.53 11.30
C ASP A 51 5.93 -2.48 10.35
N PRO A 52 7.22 -2.12 10.49
CA PRO A 52 7.86 -1.15 9.60
C PRO A 52 7.88 -1.58 8.12
N GLY A 53 7.81 -2.89 7.86
CA GLY A 53 7.67 -3.43 6.52
C GLY A 53 6.27 -3.24 5.94
N ASP A 54 5.22 -3.14 6.75
CA ASP A 54 3.84 -3.10 6.27
C ASP A 54 3.45 -1.74 5.68
N ILE A 55 2.39 -1.74 4.87
CA ILE A 55 1.60 -0.54 4.58
C ILE A 55 0.31 -0.64 5.42
N PRO A 56 0.14 0.25 6.41
CA PRO A 56 -1.05 0.24 7.25
C PRO A 56 -2.27 0.79 6.52
N GLY A 57 -3.46 0.45 7.04
CA GLY A 57 -4.70 1.11 6.64
C GLY A 57 -4.92 2.41 7.41
N MET A 58 -5.30 3.46 6.71
CA MET A 58 -5.76 4.72 7.30
C MET A 58 -7.01 5.17 6.57
N VAL A 59 -8.15 5.04 7.22
CA VAL A 59 -9.47 5.27 6.61
C VAL A 59 -10.44 5.73 7.69
N ASP A 60 -11.40 6.56 7.33
CA ASP A 60 -12.56 6.86 8.18
C ASP A 60 -13.50 5.63 8.13
N VAL A 61 -13.40 4.74 9.12
CA VAL A 61 -14.11 3.45 9.05
C VAL A 61 -15.56 3.58 9.49
N ASP A 62 -15.86 4.53 10.37
CA ASP A 62 -17.20 4.76 10.91
C ASP A 62 -17.92 5.98 10.32
N ASN A 63 -17.28 6.66 9.36
CA ASN A 63 -17.80 7.78 8.57
C ASN A 63 -18.11 9.02 9.43
N ASP A 64 -17.31 9.27 10.46
CA ASP A 64 -17.47 10.42 11.36
C ASP A 64 -16.64 11.65 10.95
N GLY A 65 -15.78 11.49 9.95
CA GLY A 65 -14.96 12.54 9.36
C GLY A 65 -13.53 12.61 9.89
N ASP A 66 -13.14 11.76 10.83
CA ASP A 66 -11.75 11.58 11.24
C ASP A 66 -11.16 10.26 10.73
N LEU A 67 -9.82 10.15 10.71
CA LEU A 67 -9.14 8.95 10.17
C LEU A 67 -8.80 7.97 11.30
N ASP A 68 -9.17 6.72 11.10
CA ASP A 68 -8.79 5.59 11.92
C ASP A 68 -7.56 4.86 11.40
N PHE A 69 -7.02 3.95 12.22
CA PHE A 69 -5.75 3.28 11.94
C PHE A 69 -5.86 1.77 12.04
N PHE A 70 -5.29 1.08 11.07
CA PHE A 70 -5.27 -0.37 10.97
C PHE A 70 -3.86 -0.86 10.71
N GLY A 71 -3.43 -1.87 11.47
CA GLY A 71 -2.14 -2.53 11.27
C GLY A 71 -2.22 -3.98 11.69
N PHE A 72 -1.45 -4.85 11.05
CA PHE A 72 -1.31 -6.20 11.57
C PHE A 72 -0.65 -6.16 12.95
N SER A 73 -1.15 -7.01 13.85
CA SER A 73 -0.58 -7.19 15.18
C SER A 73 0.91 -7.58 15.13
N ILE A 74 1.61 -7.51 16.26
CA ILE A 74 3.03 -7.89 16.34
C ILE A 74 3.33 -9.33 15.91
N THR A 75 2.33 -10.21 15.91
CA THR A 75 2.51 -11.58 15.39
C THR A 75 2.36 -11.65 13.87
N GLY A 76 1.83 -10.62 13.21
CA GLY A 76 1.47 -10.62 11.79
C GLY A 76 0.16 -11.35 11.49
N ALA A 77 -0.55 -11.87 12.51
CA ALA A 77 -1.71 -12.73 12.30
C ALA A 77 -3.01 -11.95 12.08
N ASN A 78 -3.39 -11.07 13.01
CA ASN A 78 -4.70 -10.40 12.98
C ASN A 78 -4.52 -8.91 12.72
N ILE A 79 -5.53 -8.26 12.15
CA ILE A 79 -5.57 -6.81 11.98
C ILE A 79 -6.06 -6.18 13.30
N GLN A 80 -5.32 -5.19 13.79
CA GLN A 80 -5.69 -4.35 14.92
C GLN A 80 -6.28 -3.04 14.39
N PHE A 81 -7.45 -2.69 14.92
CA PHE A 81 -8.16 -1.45 14.64
C PHE A 81 -8.01 -0.50 15.82
N TYR A 82 -7.38 0.65 15.56
CA TYR A 82 -7.26 1.76 16.49
C TYR A 82 -8.21 2.88 16.04
N ARG A 83 -9.29 3.04 16.80
CA ARG A 83 -10.26 4.11 16.57
C ARG A 83 -9.71 5.44 17.02
N ASN A 84 -9.79 6.45 16.17
CA ASN A 84 -9.53 7.82 16.56
C ASN A 84 -10.79 8.39 17.22
N LEU A 85 -10.60 9.11 18.32
CA LEU A 85 -11.66 9.62 19.18
C LEU A 85 -11.72 11.16 19.12
N GLN A 86 -11.36 11.75 17.98
CA GLN A 86 -11.31 13.21 17.87
C GLN A 86 -12.72 13.76 17.81
N VAL A 87 -13.59 13.17 17.00
CA VAL A 87 -14.99 13.60 16.85
C VAL A 87 -15.82 13.29 18.10
N GLU A 88 -15.74 12.09 18.66
CA GLU A 88 -16.57 11.62 19.78
C GLU A 88 -16.26 12.35 21.09
N HIS A 89 -15.04 12.85 21.24
CA HIS A 89 -14.65 13.68 22.37
C HIS A 89 -14.78 15.19 22.08
N GLY A 90 -15.23 15.59 20.88
CA GLY A 90 -15.35 16.99 20.49
C GLY A 90 -14.02 17.73 20.56
N LEU A 91 -12.91 17.06 20.23
CA LEU A 91 -11.58 17.65 20.22
C LEU A 91 -11.39 18.52 18.97
N PRO A 92 -10.44 19.47 18.96
CA PRO A 92 -10.09 20.22 17.76
C PRO A 92 -9.66 19.31 16.60
N CYS A 93 -9.92 19.70 15.34
CA CYS A 93 -9.59 18.91 14.14
C CYS A 93 -8.09 18.62 13.94
N ASP A 94 -7.20 19.32 14.67
CA ASP A 94 -5.76 19.07 14.66
C ASP A 94 -5.29 18.19 15.84
N SER A 95 -6.24 17.61 16.56
CA SER A 95 -6.00 16.65 17.64
C SER A 95 -6.18 15.22 17.14
N ILE A 96 -5.53 14.29 17.82
CA ILE A 96 -5.68 12.86 17.57
C ILE A 96 -5.69 12.16 18.92
N ARG A 97 -6.62 11.23 19.15
CA ARG A 97 -6.66 10.47 20.40
C ARG A 97 -7.18 9.09 20.09
N ILE A 98 -6.31 8.10 20.10
CA ILE A 98 -6.67 6.75 19.68
C ILE A 98 -6.97 5.81 20.86
N ARG A 99 -7.76 4.78 20.57
CA ARG A 99 -7.99 3.60 21.42
C ARG A 99 -7.92 2.35 20.55
N LEU A 100 -7.38 1.25 21.06
CA LEU A 100 -7.56 -0.06 20.44
C LEU A 100 -9.04 -0.48 20.56
N GLU A 101 -9.76 -0.45 19.44
CA GLU A 101 -11.20 -0.74 19.37
C GLU A 101 -11.45 -2.23 19.15
N ASP A 102 -10.68 -2.83 18.25
CA ASP A 102 -10.70 -4.26 17.98
C ASP A 102 -9.27 -4.78 17.79
N ASN A 103 -8.90 -5.84 18.51
CA ASN A 103 -7.58 -6.47 18.40
C ASN A 103 -7.53 -7.53 17.28
N CYS A 104 -8.67 -7.76 16.62
CA CYS A 104 -8.88 -8.81 15.64
C CYS A 104 -10.00 -8.39 14.68
N TRP A 105 -9.83 -7.21 14.09
CA TRP A 105 -10.77 -6.63 13.15
C TRP A 105 -11.01 -7.59 11.97
N GLY A 106 -12.27 -7.70 11.57
CA GLY A 106 -12.68 -8.61 10.50
C GLY A 106 -12.71 -10.10 10.89
N LYS A 107 -12.30 -10.47 12.11
CA LYS A 107 -12.20 -11.87 12.57
C LYS A 107 -11.39 -12.75 11.59
N ILE A 108 -10.25 -12.22 11.15
CA ILE A 108 -9.33 -12.90 10.25
C ILE A 108 -8.02 -13.25 10.95
N SER A 109 -7.37 -14.31 10.47
CA SER A 109 -5.95 -14.58 10.76
C SER A 109 -5.19 -14.89 9.48
N GLN A 110 -4.08 -14.20 9.28
CA GLN A 110 -3.12 -14.42 8.22
C GLN A 110 -2.22 -15.61 8.59
N GLY A 111 -2.30 -16.67 7.80
CA GLY A 111 -1.38 -17.80 7.84
C GLY A 111 -0.27 -17.68 6.79
N PHE A 112 0.37 -18.81 6.47
CA PHE A 112 1.32 -18.93 5.36
C PHE A 112 0.63 -19.02 3.99
N GLU A 113 -0.61 -19.50 3.96
CA GLU A 113 -1.33 -19.61 2.71
C GLU A 113 -1.70 -18.25 2.15
N ARG A 114 -1.98 -18.24 0.85
CA ARG A 114 -2.51 -17.06 0.18
C ARG A 114 -3.80 -16.60 0.87
N THR A 115 -4.72 -17.53 1.10
CA THR A 115 -5.99 -17.26 1.79
C THR A 115 -5.79 -16.92 3.27
N GLN A 116 -6.61 -16.00 3.79
CA GLN A 116 -6.74 -15.78 5.23
C GLN A 116 -7.78 -16.73 5.84
N TYR A 117 -7.55 -17.13 7.09
CA TYR A 117 -8.56 -17.84 7.88
C TYR A 117 -9.66 -16.85 8.26
N LEU A 118 -10.90 -17.10 7.85
CA LEU A 118 -12.05 -16.23 8.12
C LEU A 118 -12.86 -16.73 9.32
N GLY A 119 -13.59 -15.81 9.96
CA GLY A 119 -14.54 -16.14 11.05
C GLY A 119 -13.87 -16.74 12.29
N ILE A 120 -12.61 -16.41 12.53
CA ILE A 120 -11.89 -16.97 13.68
C ILE A 120 -12.47 -16.43 15.00
N SER A 121 -12.31 -17.20 16.07
CA SER A 121 -12.55 -16.70 17.41
C SER A 121 -11.32 -15.97 17.90
N CYS A 122 -11.46 -14.67 18.08
CA CYS A 122 -10.42 -13.82 18.63
C CYS A 122 -10.44 -13.94 20.16
N GLY A 123 -9.41 -14.55 20.75
CA GLY A 123 -9.27 -14.61 22.21
C GLY A 123 -9.29 -13.21 22.82
N ILE A 124 -9.99 -13.06 23.95
CA ILE A 124 -10.36 -11.78 24.58
C ILE A 124 -11.17 -10.87 23.63
N ASN A 125 -12.35 -11.34 23.23
CA ASN A 125 -13.46 -10.48 22.87
C ASN A 125 -13.87 -9.65 24.10
N ARG A 126 -13.51 -8.37 24.18
CA ARG A 126 -14.40 -7.38 24.80
C ARG A 126 -14.47 -6.14 23.91
N PRO A 127 -15.67 -5.65 23.55
CA PRO A 127 -15.81 -4.22 23.29
C PRO A 127 -15.39 -3.53 24.58
N ALA A 128 -14.73 -2.37 24.51
CA ALA A 128 -14.52 -1.56 25.70
C ALA A 128 -15.84 -1.54 26.50
N PRO A 129 -15.90 -2.10 27.73
CA PRO A 129 -17.18 -2.18 28.42
C PRO A 129 -17.64 -0.75 28.69
N PRO A 130 -18.95 -0.45 28.58
CA PRO A 130 -19.49 0.65 29.36
C PRO A 130 -19.13 0.34 30.82
N ILE A 131 -18.52 1.29 31.52
CA ILE A 131 -18.18 1.14 32.93
C ILE A 131 -19.51 0.97 33.69
N GLY A 132 -19.86 -0.28 34.01
CA GLY A 132 -20.96 -0.67 34.89
C GLY A 132 -20.44 -1.17 36.24
N PRO A 133 -21.25 -1.13 37.32
CA PRO A 133 -20.76 -1.04 38.71
C PRO A 133 -20.12 -2.30 39.33
N ASP A 134 -20.10 -3.45 38.65
CA ASP A 134 -19.98 -4.76 39.30
C ASP A 134 -18.85 -5.69 38.79
N GLY A 135 -17.96 -5.18 37.94
CA GLY A 135 -16.52 -5.54 37.95
C GLY A 135 -16.05 -7.00 38.13
N MET A 136 -16.57 -8.00 37.41
CA MET A 136 -15.98 -9.36 37.40
C MET A 136 -15.52 -9.85 36.01
N LEU A 137 -14.35 -10.51 36.01
CA LEU A 137 -13.56 -11.01 34.86
C LEU A 137 -13.84 -12.49 34.62
N ASP A 138 -13.92 -12.89 33.34
CA ASP A 138 -13.98 -14.30 32.91
C ASP A 138 -12.73 -14.62 32.08
N THR A 139 -12.01 -15.67 32.45
CA THR A 139 -10.70 -16.05 31.93
C THR A 139 -10.83 -17.29 31.04
N GLY A 140 -10.94 -17.10 29.73
CA GLY A 140 -11.17 -18.19 28.76
C GLY A 140 -10.13 -18.29 27.65
N PHE A 141 -9.14 -19.15 27.87
CA PHE A 141 -8.31 -19.91 26.91
C PHE A 141 -7.57 -19.22 25.75
N LEU A 142 -6.25 -19.08 25.95
CA LEU A 142 -5.21 -18.98 24.91
C LEU A 142 -5.28 -20.18 23.96
N HIS A 143 -5.58 -19.97 22.67
CA HIS A 143 -5.44 -21.00 21.65
C HIS A 143 -4.01 -20.97 21.07
N SER A 144 -3.12 -21.79 21.65
CA SER A 144 -1.68 -21.83 21.38
C SER A 144 -1.26 -22.81 20.27
N THR A 145 -2.00 -22.94 19.17
CA THR A 145 -1.76 -24.00 18.16
C THR A 145 -1.40 -23.53 16.75
N PHE A 146 -1.17 -22.24 16.52
CA PHE A 146 -0.56 -21.80 15.25
C PHE A 146 0.96 -21.92 15.34
N LYS A 147 1.50 -22.97 14.70
CA LYS A 147 2.94 -23.18 14.51
C LYS A 147 3.56 -22.01 13.73
N THR A 148 4.30 -21.16 14.42
CA THR A 148 5.59 -20.49 14.09
C THR A 148 5.94 -19.99 12.68
N THR A 149 5.04 -19.94 11.70
CA THR A 149 5.31 -19.34 10.38
C THR A 149 4.12 -18.50 9.95
N LEU A 150 4.09 -17.27 10.47
CA LEU A 150 3.18 -16.20 10.07
C LEU A 150 3.89 -15.35 9.01
N HIS A 151 3.13 -14.81 8.05
CA HIS A 151 3.68 -13.84 7.10
C HIS A 151 3.84 -12.48 7.78
N THR A 152 5.03 -11.91 7.63
CA THR A 152 5.24 -10.47 7.81
C THR A 152 5.09 -9.81 6.45
N GLY A 153 4.77 -8.53 6.40
CA GLY A 153 4.72 -7.82 5.13
C GLY A 153 3.37 -7.87 4.44
N ASN A 154 2.45 -7.01 4.86
CA ASN A 154 1.11 -6.82 4.30
C ASN A 154 0.89 -5.37 3.85
N THR A 155 -0.02 -5.17 2.90
CA THR A 155 -0.35 -3.85 2.36
C THR A 155 -1.86 -3.64 2.32
N LEU A 156 -2.39 -3.07 3.40
CA LEU A 156 -3.82 -2.88 3.57
C LEU A 156 -4.32 -1.66 2.79
N CYS A 157 -5.32 -1.86 1.93
CA CYS A 157 -6.05 -0.80 1.26
C CYS A 157 -7.55 -0.97 1.50
N PHE A 158 -8.08 -0.17 2.41
CA PHE A 158 -9.51 -0.20 2.76
C PHE A 158 -10.34 0.63 1.78
N PHE A 159 -11.54 0.14 1.50
CA PHE A 159 -12.53 0.81 0.66
C PHE A 159 -13.90 0.18 0.90
N ASP A 160 -14.96 0.85 0.45
CA ASP A 160 -16.32 0.31 0.47
C ASP A 160 -16.62 -0.21 -0.94
N ALA A 161 -16.58 -1.53 -1.14
CA ALA A 161 -16.65 -2.12 -2.47
C ALA A 161 -18.08 -2.33 -2.96
N ASP A 162 -19.03 -2.50 -2.05
CA ASP A 162 -20.43 -2.78 -2.34
C ASP A 162 -21.41 -1.72 -1.79
N ASN A 163 -20.88 -0.63 -1.26
CA ASN A 163 -21.60 0.58 -0.84
C ASN A 163 -22.59 0.32 0.31
N ASP A 164 -22.18 -0.50 1.28
CA ASP A 164 -22.97 -0.81 2.47
C ASP A 164 -22.50 -0.07 3.74
N ASN A 165 -21.44 0.76 3.60
CA ASN A 165 -20.75 1.55 4.62
C ASN A 165 -19.88 0.77 5.62
N ASP A 166 -19.85 -0.56 5.57
CA ASP A 166 -18.74 -1.29 6.15
C ASP A 166 -17.54 -1.27 5.18
N LYS A 167 -16.32 -1.46 5.72
CA LYS A 167 -15.11 -1.37 4.90
C LYS A 167 -14.62 -2.77 4.57
N ASP A 168 -14.45 -3.00 3.28
CA ASP A 168 -13.69 -4.10 2.70
C ASP A 168 -12.20 -3.73 2.63
N TYR A 169 -11.39 -4.66 2.13
CA TYR A 169 -10.01 -4.32 1.82
C TYR A 169 -9.40 -5.15 0.70
N LEU A 170 -8.45 -4.52 0.02
CA LEU A 170 -7.43 -5.19 -0.75
C LEU A 170 -6.21 -5.43 0.16
N ASN A 171 -5.60 -6.60 0.03
CA ASN A 171 -4.38 -6.96 0.73
C ASN A 171 -3.34 -7.49 -0.26
N GLY A 172 -2.18 -6.85 -0.29
CA GLY A 172 -0.97 -7.47 -0.84
C GLY A 172 -0.11 -8.08 0.26
N ASN A 173 0.76 -9.01 -0.13
CA ASN A 173 1.60 -9.75 0.80
C ASN A 173 2.98 -10.01 0.19
N ILE A 174 4.02 -9.99 1.00
CA ILE A 174 5.41 -10.20 0.55
C ILE A 174 5.62 -11.52 -0.19
N SER A 175 4.86 -12.56 0.14
CA SER A 175 5.04 -13.90 -0.42
C SER A 175 4.29 -14.14 -1.71
N PHE A 176 3.44 -13.20 -2.15
CA PHE A 176 2.54 -13.40 -3.28
C PHE A 176 2.63 -12.26 -4.30
N SER A 177 2.34 -12.61 -5.54
CA SER A 177 2.48 -11.76 -6.72
C SER A 177 1.23 -10.96 -7.06
N ASP A 178 0.16 -11.18 -6.31
CA ASP A 178 -1.19 -10.70 -6.61
C ASP A 178 -1.80 -9.98 -5.40
N ILE A 179 -2.81 -9.17 -5.69
CA ILE A 179 -3.66 -8.53 -4.69
C ILE A 179 -4.86 -9.44 -4.43
N GLN A 180 -5.19 -9.56 -3.14
CA GLN A 180 -6.37 -10.28 -2.67
C GLN A 180 -7.44 -9.28 -2.27
N TYR A 181 -8.70 -9.59 -2.58
CA TYR A 181 -9.85 -8.84 -2.11
C TYR A 181 -10.54 -9.60 -0.98
N LEU A 182 -10.90 -8.91 0.09
CA LEU A 182 -11.60 -9.46 1.24
C LEU A 182 -12.84 -8.63 1.55
N ARG A 183 -14.00 -9.30 1.53
CA ARG A 183 -15.32 -8.68 1.69
C ARG A 183 -15.82 -8.80 3.13
N ASN A 184 -16.17 -7.67 3.71
CA ASN A 184 -16.82 -7.56 5.01
C ASN A 184 -18.33 -7.80 4.84
N GLY A 185 -18.95 -8.41 5.86
CA GLY A 185 -20.37 -8.78 5.82
C GLY A 185 -21.14 -8.25 7.02
N LYS A 186 -20.61 -7.23 7.69
CA LYS A 186 -21.23 -6.69 8.90
C LYS A 186 -22.59 -6.11 8.56
N ALA A 187 -22.70 -5.34 7.48
CA ALA A 187 -23.99 -4.78 7.08
C ALA A 187 -24.93 -5.87 6.57
N ASP A 188 -24.46 -6.78 5.70
CA ASP A 188 -25.22 -7.93 5.15
C ASP A 188 -25.96 -8.72 6.25
N TYR A 189 -25.27 -9.00 7.37
CA TYR A 189 -25.80 -9.85 8.44
C TYR A 189 -26.26 -9.06 9.68
N SER A 190 -26.25 -7.72 9.62
CA SER A 190 -26.56 -6.84 10.76
C SER A 190 -25.75 -7.20 12.00
N TRP A 191 -24.49 -7.57 11.82
CA TRP A 191 -23.63 -7.97 12.92
C TRP A 191 -23.13 -6.76 13.72
N PRO A 192 -22.89 -6.92 15.02
CA PRO A 192 -22.40 -5.83 15.85
C PRO A 192 -20.93 -5.47 15.59
N ARG A 193 -20.23 -6.23 14.75
CA ARG A 193 -18.79 -6.10 14.47
C ARG A 193 -18.45 -6.50 13.06
N ASP A 194 -17.44 -5.83 12.51
CA ASP A 194 -16.80 -6.16 11.25
C ASP A 194 -16.34 -7.62 11.24
N THR A 195 -16.73 -8.34 10.20
CA THR A 195 -16.42 -9.76 10.03
C THR A 195 -16.32 -10.03 8.55
N ILE A 196 -15.14 -10.47 8.11
CA ILE A 196 -14.89 -10.84 6.73
C ILE A 196 -15.58 -12.17 6.44
N VAL A 197 -16.38 -12.17 5.39
CA VAL A 197 -17.24 -13.30 5.03
C VAL A 197 -16.80 -14.00 3.75
N SER A 198 -16.02 -13.33 2.90
CA SER A 198 -15.49 -13.94 1.68
C SER A 198 -14.18 -13.29 1.24
N GLN A 199 -13.45 -13.97 0.36
CA GLN A 199 -12.21 -13.50 -0.21
C GLN A 199 -12.07 -13.96 -1.67
N ASP A 200 -11.46 -13.12 -2.51
CA ASP A 200 -10.99 -13.44 -3.86
C ASP A 200 -9.46 -13.29 -3.87
N THR A 201 -8.77 -14.41 -4.01
CA THR A 201 -7.30 -14.48 -3.98
C THR A 201 -6.65 -14.29 -5.35
N THR A 202 -7.45 -13.92 -6.35
CA THR A 202 -7.03 -13.65 -7.72
C THR A 202 -7.80 -12.46 -8.26
N TRP A 203 -7.84 -11.36 -7.50
CA TRP A 203 -8.63 -10.18 -7.86
C TRP A 203 -8.38 -9.77 -9.31
N GLN A 204 -9.46 -9.49 -10.05
CA GLN A 204 -9.45 -9.25 -11.52
C GLN A 204 -9.10 -10.46 -12.39
N SER A 205 -9.24 -11.69 -11.91
CA SER A 205 -9.03 -12.91 -12.70
C SER A 205 -9.88 -13.00 -13.98
N GLY A 206 -11.12 -12.48 -13.94
CA GLY A 206 -12.01 -12.38 -15.10
C GLY A 206 -11.73 -11.20 -16.04
N GLY A 207 -10.83 -10.31 -15.65
CA GLY A 207 -10.41 -9.12 -16.41
C GLY A 207 -8.92 -9.21 -16.77
N HIS A 208 -8.15 -8.24 -16.30
CA HIS A 208 -6.69 -8.25 -16.40
C HIS A 208 -6.09 -8.35 -14.99
N PRO A 209 -5.69 -9.54 -14.51
CA PRO A 209 -4.98 -9.63 -13.24
C PRO A 209 -3.63 -8.91 -13.36
N PHE A 210 -3.26 -8.15 -12.34
CA PHE A 210 -1.91 -7.58 -12.25
C PHE A 210 -1.03 -8.56 -11.49
N HIS A 211 0.15 -8.83 -12.04
CA HIS A 211 1.14 -9.67 -11.40
C HIS A 211 2.44 -8.91 -11.26
N MET A 212 3.03 -9.00 -10.08
CA MET A 212 4.38 -8.53 -9.79
C MET A 212 5.10 -9.57 -8.96
N SER A 213 6.41 -9.58 -8.91
CA SER A 213 7.22 -10.63 -8.30
C SER A 213 6.98 -10.80 -6.81
N SER A 214 6.70 -9.71 -6.09
CA SER A 214 6.45 -9.75 -4.65
C SER A 214 5.78 -8.46 -4.18
N TRP A 215 4.87 -8.60 -3.22
CA TRP A 215 4.42 -7.51 -2.37
C TRP A 215 3.78 -6.33 -3.12
N PRO A 216 2.69 -6.57 -3.85
CA PRO A 216 1.90 -5.48 -4.41
C PRO A 216 1.29 -4.63 -3.31
N SER A 217 1.06 -3.36 -3.60
CA SER A 217 0.27 -2.44 -2.79
C SER A 217 -0.82 -1.84 -3.63
N ALA A 218 -2.03 -1.77 -3.08
CA ALA A 218 -3.15 -1.11 -3.70
C ALA A 218 -3.40 0.27 -3.08
N PHE A 219 -3.90 1.20 -3.88
CA PHE A 219 -4.34 2.52 -3.45
C PHE A 219 -5.69 2.85 -4.08
N TRP A 220 -6.65 3.26 -3.24
CA TRP A 220 -7.99 3.67 -3.67
C TRP A 220 -8.09 5.20 -3.74
N ILE A 221 -7.87 5.75 -4.93
CA ILE A 221 -7.66 7.19 -5.13
C ILE A 221 -8.39 7.69 -6.37
N ASP A 222 -8.84 8.94 -6.36
CA ASP A 222 -9.45 9.59 -7.53
C ASP A 222 -8.31 10.16 -8.38
N TYR A 223 -7.74 9.32 -9.24
CA TYR A 223 -6.53 9.66 -9.98
C TYR A 223 -6.83 10.63 -11.13
N ASP A 224 -7.89 10.37 -11.90
CA ASP A 224 -8.27 11.18 -13.05
C ASP A 224 -9.18 12.37 -12.72
N GLN A 225 -9.51 12.55 -11.43
CA GLN A 225 -10.31 13.65 -10.89
C GLN A 225 -11.74 13.68 -11.45
N ASP A 226 -12.29 12.51 -11.79
CA ASP A 226 -13.67 12.38 -12.26
C ASP A 226 -14.70 12.21 -11.12
N GLY A 227 -14.23 12.22 -9.87
CA GLY A 227 -15.04 12.08 -8.67
C GLY A 227 -15.28 10.62 -8.26
N LYS A 228 -14.77 9.64 -9.02
CA LYS A 228 -14.79 8.22 -8.68
C LYS A 228 -13.40 7.77 -8.27
N LYS A 229 -13.35 6.94 -7.24
CA LYS A 229 -12.09 6.35 -6.80
C LYS A 229 -11.72 5.19 -7.73
N ASP A 230 -10.49 5.21 -8.19
CA ASP A 230 -9.81 4.18 -8.98
C ASP A 230 -8.96 3.29 -8.07
N ILE A 231 -8.46 2.19 -8.62
CA ILE A 231 -7.41 1.37 -8.01
C ILE A 231 -6.10 1.57 -8.74
N VAL A 232 -5.07 1.96 -7.99
CA VAL A 232 -3.68 1.97 -8.47
C VAL A 232 -2.90 0.89 -7.73
N LEU A 233 -2.22 0.02 -8.48
CA LEU A 233 -1.36 -1.02 -7.92
C LEU A 233 0.11 -0.67 -8.17
N THR A 234 0.95 -0.78 -7.14
CA THR A 234 2.39 -0.48 -7.21
C THR A 234 3.21 -1.56 -6.53
N PRO A 235 4.51 -1.68 -6.86
CA PRO A 235 5.44 -2.44 -6.04
C PRO A 235 5.60 -1.75 -4.69
N HIS A 236 5.74 -2.55 -3.65
CA HIS A 236 6.19 -2.08 -2.34
C HIS A 236 7.54 -2.70 -1.93
N ALA A 237 7.89 -3.87 -2.49
CA ALA A 237 9.19 -4.49 -2.25
C ALA A 237 10.34 -3.69 -2.90
N GLU A 238 11.09 -2.93 -2.09
CA GLU A 238 12.28 -2.21 -2.54
C GLU A 238 13.33 -3.17 -3.11
N ASN A 239 13.74 -2.97 -4.36
CA ASN A 239 14.75 -3.78 -5.08
C ASN A 239 14.44 -5.28 -5.18
N ALA A 240 13.21 -5.72 -4.88
CA ALA A 240 12.79 -7.11 -4.90
C ALA A 240 11.50 -7.33 -5.73
N SER A 241 11.11 -6.33 -6.51
CA SER A 241 9.99 -6.39 -7.45
C SER A 241 10.27 -5.49 -8.66
N GLU A 242 9.35 -5.53 -9.62
CA GLU A 242 9.36 -4.90 -10.93
C GLU A 242 9.60 -3.41 -10.80
N ASN A 243 10.55 -2.90 -11.59
CA ASN A 243 10.92 -1.50 -11.65
C ASN A 243 10.56 -0.84 -12.99
N TYR A 244 9.92 -1.57 -13.91
CA TYR A 244 9.50 -1.11 -15.22
C TYR A 244 8.10 -1.63 -15.49
N LYS A 245 7.20 -0.77 -16.02
CA LYS A 245 5.79 -1.13 -16.22
C LYS A 245 5.15 -1.72 -14.96
N CYS A 246 5.34 -1.04 -13.85
CA CYS A 246 5.03 -1.56 -12.52
C CYS A 246 3.93 -0.78 -11.79
N VAL A 247 3.43 0.32 -12.36
CA VAL A 247 2.36 1.15 -11.76
C VAL A 247 1.08 0.96 -12.57
N ALA A 248 0.27 0.01 -12.15
CA ALA A 248 -0.98 -0.33 -12.83
C ALA A 248 -2.13 0.56 -12.39
N TRP A 249 -2.95 0.96 -13.37
CA TRP A 249 -4.16 1.74 -13.16
C TRP A 249 -5.38 0.96 -13.62
N TYR A 250 -6.33 0.82 -12.70
CA TYR A 250 -7.65 0.27 -12.92
C TYR A 250 -8.68 1.36 -12.68
N ARG A 251 -9.16 1.95 -13.77
CA ARG A 251 -10.12 3.05 -13.73
C ARG A 251 -11.50 2.55 -13.34
N ASN A 252 -12.18 3.25 -12.45
CA ASN A 252 -13.58 3.02 -12.12
C ASN A 252 -14.49 3.59 -13.22
N THR A 253 -14.95 2.71 -14.10
CA THR A 253 -15.90 3.04 -15.17
C THR A 253 -17.36 2.95 -14.73
N GLY A 254 -17.63 2.42 -13.53
CA GLY A 254 -18.94 2.27 -12.94
C GLY A 254 -19.41 3.53 -12.22
N THR A 255 -20.03 3.37 -11.05
CA THR A 255 -20.40 4.47 -10.15
C THR A 255 -19.57 4.39 -8.86
N THR A 256 -19.67 5.41 -8.00
CA THR A 256 -19.04 5.37 -6.67
C THR A 256 -19.58 4.22 -5.83
N GLY A 257 -20.90 3.97 -5.90
CA GLY A 257 -21.55 2.93 -5.11
C GLY A 257 -21.65 1.54 -5.77
N ASN A 258 -21.14 1.40 -6.99
CA ASN A 258 -21.01 0.11 -7.67
C ASN A 258 -19.83 0.21 -8.65
N PRO A 259 -18.60 0.14 -8.13
CA PRO A 259 -17.41 0.37 -8.92
C PRO A 259 -17.19 -0.74 -9.96
N VAL A 260 -16.73 -0.35 -11.15
CA VAL A 260 -16.32 -1.29 -12.20
C VAL A 260 -14.91 -0.93 -12.65
N TYR A 261 -13.94 -1.65 -12.11
CA TYR A 261 -12.52 -1.42 -12.34
C TYR A 261 -12.07 -2.02 -13.68
N THR A 262 -11.63 -1.16 -14.60
CA THR A 262 -11.15 -1.54 -15.94
C THR A 262 -9.68 -1.15 -16.09
N TYR A 263 -8.83 -2.12 -16.42
CA TYR A 263 -7.40 -1.91 -16.63
C TYR A 263 -7.11 -0.89 -17.75
N GLN A 264 -6.25 0.08 -17.46
CA GLN A 264 -5.82 1.12 -18.40
C GLN A 264 -4.36 0.98 -18.84
N GLY A 265 -3.53 0.28 -18.06
CA GLY A 265 -2.10 0.13 -18.31
C GLY A 265 -1.29 0.04 -17.01
N ASP A 266 0.01 -0.22 -17.15
CA ASP A 266 0.99 -0.52 -16.09
C ASP A 266 2.10 0.55 -15.97
N SER A 267 1.95 1.64 -16.70
CA SER A 267 2.96 2.71 -16.82
C SER A 267 2.41 4.07 -16.38
N LEU A 268 1.45 4.10 -15.44
CA LEU A 268 0.68 5.30 -15.10
C LEU A 268 1.54 6.56 -14.90
N LEU A 269 2.69 6.40 -14.25
CA LEU A 269 3.61 7.48 -13.89
C LEU A 269 4.86 7.57 -14.79
N SER A 270 5.08 6.61 -15.69
CA SER A 270 6.28 6.54 -16.54
C SER A 270 5.99 6.53 -18.05
N ASN A 271 4.72 6.56 -18.47
CA ASN A 271 4.28 6.49 -19.87
C ASN A 271 4.80 7.61 -20.79
N ARG A 272 5.36 8.69 -20.23
CA ARG A 272 5.95 9.82 -20.96
C ARG A 272 7.46 9.94 -20.78
N THR A 273 8.11 8.88 -20.32
CA THR A 273 9.54 8.86 -20.01
C THR A 273 10.26 7.76 -20.79
N ILE A 274 11.57 7.90 -20.96
CA ILE A 274 12.43 6.78 -21.33
C ILE A 274 12.76 6.04 -20.04
N ASP A 275 11.94 5.05 -19.73
CA ASP A 275 12.08 4.24 -18.53
C ASP A 275 13.12 3.14 -18.79
N MET A 276 14.14 3.11 -17.94
CA MET A 276 15.23 2.12 -17.93
C MET A 276 15.17 1.22 -16.69
N GLY A 277 14.06 1.25 -15.96
CA GLY A 277 13.93 0.63 -14.65
C GLY A 277 14.65 1.49 -13.62
N THR A 278 15.74 0.96 -13.07
CA THR A 278 16.52 1.65 -12.04
C THR A 278 17.67 2.47 -12.65
N GLY A 279 17.88 3.68 -12.15
CA GLY A 279 19.13 4.42 -12.37
C GLY A 279 19.37 4.90 -13.81
N ALA A 280 18.34 5.35 -14.53
CA ALA A 280 18.48 5.85 -15.89
C ALA A 280 19.58 6.93 -16.02
N TYR A 281 20.48 6.76 -16.99
CA TYR A 281 21.66 7.61 -17.19
C TYR A 281 21.79 8.03 -18.67
N PRO A 282 21.31 9.23 -19.04
CA PRO A 282 21.37 9.72 -20.42
C PRO A 282 22.73 10.36 -20.76
N MET A 283 23.19 10.15 -21.99
CA MET A 283 24.35 10.80 -22.60
C MET A 283 24.03 11.25 -24.03
N LEU A 284 24.62 12.37 -24.45
CA LEU A 284 24.52 12.89 -25.81
C LEU A 284 25.85 12.73 -26.56
N TYR A 285 25.82 12.16 -27.76
CA TYR A 285 27.01 11.96 -28.60
C TYR A 285 26.63 11.86 -30.08
N ASP A 286 27.37 12.52 -30.98
CA ASP A 286 27.19 12.42 -32.43
C ASP A 286 27.84 11.13 -32.95
N TYR A 287 27.08 10.03 -32.91
CA TYR A 287 27.60 8.70 -33.24
C TYR A 287 27.71 8.49 -34.75
N ASN A 288 26.71 8.97 -35.48
CA ASN A 288 26.61 8.77 -36.93
C ASN A 288 27.40 9.81 -37.76
N LYS A 289 27.95 10.86 -37.10
CA LYS A 289 28.74 11.94 -37.69
C LYS A 289 27.94 12.84 -38.65
N ASP A 290 26.65 13.01 -38.41
CA ASP A 290 25.78 13.90 -39.19
C ASP A 290 25.73 15.34 -38.63
N GLY A 291 26.44 15.60 -37.53
CA GLY A 291 26.51 16.90 -36.87
C GLY A 291 25.41 17.13 -35.83
N LYS A 292 24.54 16.15 -35.56
CA LYS A 292 23.55 16.19 -34.48
C LYS A 292 23.95 15.24 -33.36
N LEU A 293 23.74 15.65 -32.11
CA LEU A 293 23.98 14.80 -30.95
C LEU A 293 22.85 13.77 -30.83
N ASP A 294 23.16 12.49 -30.96
CA ASP A 294 22.25 11.39 -30.67
C ASP A 294 22.15 11.15 -29.16
N LEU A 295 21.09 10.45 -28.71
CA LEU A 295 20.83 10.15 -27.31
C LEU A 295 21.11 8.66 -27.02
N PHE A 296 21.96 8.41 -26.04
CA PHE A 296 22.19 7.10 -25.46
C PHE A 296 21.64 7.10 -24.04
N VAL A 297 20.88 6.07 -23.66
CA VAL A 297 20.35 5.95 -22.30
C VAL A 297 20.69 4.58 -21.77
N GLY A 298 21.56 4.57 -20.76
CA GLY A 298 21.87 3.39 -19.96
C GLY A 298 21.10 3.39 -18.64
N GLY A 299 21.41 2.43 -17.78
CA GLY A 299 20.89 2.35 -16.42
C GLY A 299 21.30 1.07 -15.72
N ASP A 300 20.85 0.92 -14.47
CA ASP A 300 21.09 -0.28 -13.66
C ASP A 300 20.35 -1.49 -14.22
N GLY A 301 19.21 -1.24 -14.87
CA GLY A 301 18.48 -2.21 -15.69
C GLY A 301 17.09 -2.56 -15.17
N TYR A 302 16.46 -3.51 -15.87
CA TYR A 302 15.13 -4.01 -15.52
C TYR A 302 15.23 -5.21 -14.58
N TYR A 303 14.39 -5.21 -13.56
CA TYR A 303 14.23 -6.34 -12.66
C TYR A 303 13.88 -7.62 -13.42
N GLN A 304 14.59 -8.69 -13.10
CA GLN A 304 14.34 -10.04 -13.58
C GLN A 304 13.80 -10.90 -12.44
N SER A 305 12.98 -11.89 -12.73
CA SER A 305 12.44 -12.84 -11.73
C SER A 305 13.50 -13.60 -10.94
N THR A 306 14.77 -13.58 -11.38
CA THR A 306 15.93 -14.11 -10.65
C THR A 306 16.42 -13.19 -9.52
N GLY A 307 15.85 -11.99 -9.37
CA GLY A 307 16.27 -10.96 -8.41
C GLY A 307 17.40 -10.05 -8.91
N ASN A 308 17.90 -10.26 -10.12
CA ASN A 308 18.95 -9.43 -10.71
C ASN A 308 18.35 -8.33 -11.61
N LEU A 309 19.09 -7.23 -11.77
CA LEU A 309 18.80 -6.25 -12.81
C LEU A 309 19.53 -6.63 -14.10
N GLN A 310 18.83 -6.56 -15.23
CA GLN A 310 19.43 -6.71 -16.56
C GLN A 310 19.59 -5.33 -17.20
N ALA A 311 20.83 -4.87 -17.30
CA ALA A 311 21.17 -3.60 -17.93
C ALA A 311 21.11 -3.69 -19.46
N SER A 312 20.86 -2.54 -20.10
CA SER A 312 21.03 -2.32 -21.53
C SER A 312 21.36 -0.86 -21.81
N ILE A 313 21.82 -0.56 -23.02
CA ILE A 313 21.94 0.81 -23.52
C ILE A 313 20.95 0.96 -24.67
N LYS A 314 20.05 1.93 -24.58
CA LYS A 314 19.18 2.31 -25.70
C LYS A 314 19.86 3.42 -26.50
N TYR A 315 19.91 3.28 -27.82
CA TYR A 315 20.41 4.27 -28.75
C TYR A 315 19.25 4.89 -29.54
N TYR A 316 19.15 6.21 -29.46
CA TYR A 316 18.19 7.01 -30.19
C TYR A 316 18.91 8.00 -31.09
N ARG A 317 18.70 7.88 -32.41
CA ARG A 317 19.22 8.85 -33.37
C ARG A 317 18.44 10.16 -33.29
N ASN A 318 19.15 11.28 -33.37
CA ASN A 318 18.57 12.60 -33.37
C ASN A 318 17.92 12.93 -34.72
N THR A 319 16.60 12.90 -34.74
CA THR A 319 15.78 13.22 -35.92
C THR A 319 15.17 14.62 -35.84
N SER A 320 15.67 15.45 -34.94
CA SER A 320 15.15 16.81 -34.71
C SER A 320 15.18 17.65 -35.97
N THR A 321 14.15 18.48 -36.12
CA THR A 321 14.10 19.58 -37.08
C THR A 321 14.09 20.91 -36.34
N THR A 322 14.28 22.03 -37.05
CA THR A 322 14.34 23.36 -36.44
C THR A 322 13.08 23.63 -35.60
N GLY A 323 13.26 23.82 -34.29
CA GLY A 323 12.18 24.09 -33.34
C GLY A 323 11.35 22.87 -32.93
N GLN A 324 11.72 21.66 -33.36
CA GLN A 324 11.03 20.40 -33.02
C GLN A 324 12.06 19.32 -32.64
N PRO A 325 12.44 19.24 -31.35
CA PRO A 325 13.29 18.17 -30.85
C PRO A 325 12.62 16.80 -31.04
N SER A 326 13.35 15.85 -31.63
CA SER A 326 12.87 14.50 -31.88
C SER A 326 14.03 13.52 -31.86
N PHE A 327 13.77 12.35 -31.31
CA PHE A 327 14.69 11.21 -31.27
C PHE A 327 13.94 9.96 -31.75
N THR A 328 14.60 9.15 -32.55
CA THR A 328 14.05 7.89 -33.05
C THR A 328 14.86 6.74 -32.45
N LEU A 329 14.20 5.81 -31.76
CA LEU A 329 14.85 4.61 -31.23
C LEU A 329 15.37 3.79 -32.42
N GLU A 330 16.69 3.58 -32.47
CA GLU A 330 17.33 2.76 -33.50
C GLU A 330 17.70 1.37 -32.95
N ASP A 331 18.11 1.30 -31.67
CA ASP A 331 18.50 0.06 -31.00
C ASP A 331 18.15 0.12 -29.51
N ASP A 332 17.46 -0.89 -28.98
CA ASP A 332 17.06 -0.97 -27.56
C ASP A 332 18.07 -1.76 -26.69
N ASP A 333 19.11 -2.33 -27.32
CA ASP A 333 20.23 -3.03 -26.72
C ASP A 333 21.52 -2.79 -27.51
N PHE A 334 21.86 -1.50 -27.65
CA PHE A 334 23.04 -1.06 -28.36
C PHE A 334 24.30 -1.75 -27.82
N LEU A 335 25.08 -2.37 -28.71
CA LEU A 335 26.24 -3.23 -28.40
C LEU A 335 25.92 -4.57 -27.71
N ALA A 336 24.66 -5.02 -27.74
CA ALA A 336 24.21 -6.30 -27.17
C ALA A 336 24.53 -6.47 -25.66
N ILE A 337 24.42 -5.37 -24.91
CA ILE A 337 24.79 -5.30 -23.49
C ILE A 337 24.00 -6.28 -22.62
N LYS A 338 22.74 -6.58 -22.95
CA LYS A 338 21.92 -7.56 -22.21
C LYS A 338 22.62 -8.93 -22.11
N ALA A 339 23.40 -9.32 -23.13
CA ALA A 339 24.09 -10.61 -23.18
C ALA A 339 25.36 -10.65 -22.31
N GLU A 340 25.96 -9.50 -22.02
CA GLU A 340 27.19 -9.40 -21.23
C GLU A 340 26.95 -9.54 -19.71
N MET A 341 25.68 -9.48 -19.27
CA MET A 341 25.27 -9.63 -17.86
C MET A 341 26.01 -8.68 -16.90
N VAL A 342 26.35 -7.47 -17.39
CA VAL A 342 26.97 -6.42 -16.57
C VAL A 342 25.96 -5.83 -15.57
N ARG A 343 26.46 -5.38 -14.42
CA ARG A 343 25.66 -4.69 -13.40
C ARG A 343 25.68 -3.20 -13.69
N GLY A 344 24.59 -2.70 -14.26
CA GLY A 344 24.51 -1.34 -14.76
C GLY A 344 25.36 -1.15 -16.01
N ALA A 345 24.80 -0.44 -16.98
CA ALA A 345 25.49 -0.06 -18.19
C ALA A 345 25.30 1.44 -18.39
N TYR A 346 26.41 2.16 -18.47
CA TYR A 346 26.41 3.59 -18.70
C TYR A 346 27.22 3.87 -19.98
N PRO A 347 26.68 4.69 -20.90
CA PRO A 347 27.34 5.05 -22.16
C PRO A 347 28.60 5.92 -21.97
#